data_AF-A0A498P6N9-F1
#
_entry.id   AF-A0A498P6N9-F1
#
_cell.length_a   1.000
_cell.length_b   1.000
_cell.length_c   1.000
_cell.angle_alpha   90.00
_cell.angle_beta   90.00
_cell.angle_gamma   90.00
#
_symmetry.space_group_name_H-M   'P 1'
#
loop_
_entity.id
_entity.type
_entity.pdbx_description
1 polymer ?
#
loop_
_entity_poly.entity_id
_entity_poly.type
_entity_poly.pdbx_seq_one_letter_code
_entity_poly.pdbx_strand_id
1 'polypeptide(L)'
;MFCSNISSAVGIQMKLEFFQRKFWTASRQCAALDGKCSISCDNDEISCYLIDNNGFIIVAEDLSLTGVFFGEAEGAVMSKLVSMGSFKSLNHKFNDFSQRGGKTMLVPCDKEYPAFVSERTIKETVGNIDCESCVKSFVIQQIPSSNLFMVVIDNTCDCSDFGPVTMDPIEIMYILNKKTVFLDKSS
;
A
#
# COMPACT_ATOMS: atom_id res chain seq x y z
N MET A 1 -6.06 -37.84 -6.63
CA MET A 1 -5.85 -36.41 -6.33
C MET A 1 -4.36 -36.14 -6.49
N PHE A 2 -3.93 -35.59 -7.62
CA PHE A 2 -2.52 -35.27 -7.86
C PHE A 2 -2.29 -33.81 -7.47
N CYS A 3 -1.48 -33.56 -6.45
CA CYS A 3 -0.86 -32.26 -6.26
C CYS A 3 0.25 -32.13 -7.31
N SER A 4 0.11 -31.20 -8.25
CA SER A 4 1.21 -30.81 -9.14
C SER A 4 2.31 -30.21 -8.27
N ASN A 5 3.43 -30.91 -8.12
CA ASN A 5 4.60 -30.31 -7.48
C ASN A 5 5.12 -29.19 -8.39
N ILE A 6 5.26 -27.97 -7.85
CA ILE A 6 6.03 -26.92 -8.51
C ILE A 6 7.47 -27.43 -8.56
N SER A 7 7.92 -27.88 -9.74
CA SER A 7 9.21 -28.55 -9.87
C SER A 7 10.40 -27.59 -9.92
N SER A 8 10.16 -26.31 -10.21
CA SER A 8 11.19 -25.27 -10.29
C SER A 8 10.56 -23.88 -10.27
N ALA A 9 11.30 -22.88 -9.77
CA ALA A 9 10.98 -21.47 -9.90
C ALA A 9 12.12 -20.80 -10.68
N VAL A 10 11.77 -20.05 -11.72
CA VAL A 10 12.73 -19.26 -12.52
C VAL A 10 12.50 -17.80 -12.20
N GLY A 11 13.57 -17.09 -11.83
CA GLY A 11 13.55 -15.66 -11.54
C GLY A 11 14.50 -14.91 -12.46
N ILE A 12 14.21 -13.62 -12.69
CA ILE A 12 15.10 -12.69 -13.42
C ILE A 12 15.41 -11.54 -12.45
N GLN A 13 16.69 -11.20 -12.32
CA GLN A 13 17.11 -9.99 -11.63
C GLN A 13 17.40 -8.90 -12.66
N MET A 14 16.78 -7.74 -12.50
CA MET A 14 16.96 -6.59 -13.38
C MET A 14 17.49 -5.40 -12.58
N LYS A 15 18.34 -4.57 -13.21
CA LYS A 15 18.76 -3.30 -12.61
C LYS A 15 17.56 -2.36 -12.57
N LEU A 16 17.25 -1.79 -11.40
CA LEU A 16 16.10 -0.91 -11.18
C LEU A 16 16.04 0.22 -12.22
N GLU A 17 17.11 1.00 -12.38
CA GLU A 17 17.19 2.09 -13.37
C GLU A 17 16.83 1.64 -14.80
N PHE A 18 17.24 0.42 -15.19
CA PHE A 18 16.94 -0.12 -16.51
C PHE A 18 15.46 -0.47 -16.63
N PHE A 19 14.90 -1.09 -15.60
CA PHE A 19 13.49 -1.43 -15.54
C PHE A 19 12.61 -0.17 -15.53
N GLN A 20 12.91 0.81 -14.68
CA GLN A 20 12.25 2.11 -14.62
C GLN A 20 12.22 2.80 -15.98
N ARG A 21 13.39 2.94 -16.62
CA ARG A 21 13.49 3.59 -17.95
C ARG A 21 12.66 2.85 -18.99
N LYS A 22 12.71 1.52 -19.01
CA LYS A 22 11.91 0.71 -19.95
C LYS A 22 10.43 0.82 -19.67
N PHE A 23 10.04 0.80 -18.40
CA PHE A 23 8.65 0.93 -17.96
C PHE A 23 8.08 2.30 -18.31
N TRP A 24 8.79 3.40 -18.06
CA TRP A 24 8.39 4.74 -18.48
C TRP A 24 8.36 4.90 -19.99
N THR A 25 9.33 4.34 -20.72
CA THR A 25 9.27 4.36 -22.18
C THR A 25 8.00 3.67 -22.69
N ALA A 26 7.63 2.52 -22.11
CA ALA A 26 6.42 1.80 -22.51
C ALA A 26 5.12 2.50 -22.05
N SER A 27 5.12 3.08 -20.86
CA SER A 27 3.95 3.80 -20.29
C SER A 27 3.69 5.13 -21.01
N ARG A 28 4.74 5.77 -21.59
CA ARG A 28 4.63 6.94 -22.47
C ARG A 28 4.18 6.59 -23.90
N GLN A 29 4.33 5.34 -24.32
CA GLN A 29 3.99 4.85 -25.68
C GLN A 29 2.51 4.45 -25.82
N CYS A 30 1.58 5.30 -25.37
CA CYS A 30 0.16 5.07 -25.61
C CYS A 30 -0.18 5.16 -27.11
N ALA A 31 -0.29 4.00 -27.76
CA ALA A 31 -0.90 3.86 -29.08
C ALA A 31 -2.43 3.86 -28.94
N ALA A 32 -3.05 5.04 -28.97
CA ALA A 32 -4.50 5.16 -28.91
C ALA A 32 -5.14 4.80 -30.27
N LEU A 33 -5.92 3.72 -30.33
CA LEU A 33 -6.88 3.47 -31.41
C LEU A 33 -8.15 4.35 -31.28
N ASP A 34 -8.38 4.97 -30.12
CA ASP A 34 -9.62 5.72 -29.79
C ASP A 34 -9.37 7.11 -29.15
N GLY A 35 -8.17 7.68 -29.33
CA GLY A 35 -7.86 9.08 -29.01
C GLY A 35 -7.89 9.52 -27.53
N LYS A 36 -8.27 8.67 -26.58
CA LYS A 36 -8.35 9.03 -25.15
C LYS A 36 -7.15 8.51 -24.36
N CYS A 37 -6.02 9.20 -24.46
CA CYS A 37 -4.89 8.98 -23.55
C CYS A 37 -5.13 9.78 -22.26
N SER A 38 -5.32 9.09 -21.14
CA SER A 38 -5.64 9.73 -19.84
C SER A 38 -4.42 9.87 -18.92
N ILE A 39 -3.26 9.35 -19.34
CA ILE A 39 -2.14 9.04 -18.45
C ILE A 39 -0.84 9.40 -19.17
N SER A 40 -0.26 10.55 -18.84
CA SER A 40 1.07 10.91 -19.33
C SER A 40 1.95 11.31 -18.16
N CYS A 41 2.88 10.44 -17.79
CA CYS A 41 3.93 10.70 -16.79
C CYS A 41 5.08 11.55 -17.39
N ASP A 42 4.70 12.56 -18.19
CA ASP A 42 5.59 13.54 -18.82
C ASP A 42 5.38 14.95 -18.22
N ASN A 43 4.46 15.11 -17.26
CA ASN A 43 4.17 16.38 -16.58
C ASN A 43 4.64 16.32 -15.12
N ASP A 44 5.33 17.37 -14.67
CA ASP A 44 5.83 17.53 -13.30
C ASP A 44 4.69 17.63 -12.26
N GLU A 45 3.48 17.94 -12.71
CA GLU A 45 2.27 18.00 -11.88
C GLU A 45 1.64 16.61 -11.63
N ILE A 46 2.16 15.56 -12.27
CA ILE A 46 1.62 14.19 -12.19
C ILE A 46 2.68 13.27 -11.59
N SER A 47 2.33 12.60 -10.49
CA SER A 47 3.19 11.59 -9.88
C SER A 47 2.76 10.19 -10.30
N CYS A 48 3.71 9.40 -10.80
CA CYS A 48 3.47 8.03 -11.26
C CYS A 48 4.26 7.01 -10.46
N TYR A 49 3.58 5.95 -10.04
CA TYR A 49 4.12 4.86 -9.26
C TYR A 49 3.81 3.52 -9.91
N LEU A 50 4.75 2.60 -9.83
CA LEU A 50 4.49 1.18 -10.03
C LEU A 50 4.56 0.51 -8.66
N ILE A 51 3.45 -0.08 -8.21
CA ILE A 51 3.36 -0.76 -6.93
C ILE A 51 3.07 -2.25 -7.13
N ASP A 52 3.43 -3.07 -6.16
CA ASP A 52 2.99 -4.46 -6.12
C ASP A 52 1.59 -4.63 -5.51
N ASN A 53 1.09 -5.87 -5.50
CA ASN A 53 -0.19 -6.22 -4.88
C ASN A 53 -0.21 -6.11 -3.35
N ASN A 54 0.91 -5.77 -2.71
CA ASN A 54 1.04 -5.55 -1.29
C ASN A 54 1.18 -4.06 -0.96
N GLY A 55 1.21 -3.19 -1.97
CA GLY A 55 1.31 -1.75 -1.82
C GLY A 55 2.73 -1.24 -1.66
N PHE A 56 3.76 -2.01 -1.99
CA PHE A 56 5.14 -1.51 -2.00
C PHE A 56 5.49 -0.88 -3.35
N ILE A 57 6.19 0.25 -3.29
CA ILE A 57 6.65 0.98 -4.48
C ILE A 57 7.84 0.24 -5.11
N ILE A 58 7.68 -0.19 -6.35
CA ILE A 58 8.74 -0.80 -7.16
C ILE A 58 9.43 0.24 -8.02
N VAL A 59 8.67 1.21 -8.55
CA VAL A 59 9.18 2.31 -9.37
C VAL A 59 8.46 3.60 -8.97
N ALA A 60 9.23 4.65 -8.79
CA ALA A 60 8.78 6.03 -8.68
C ALA A 60 9.78 6.94 -9.39
N GLU A 61 9.43 8.22 -9.57
CA GLU A 61 10.36 9.24 -10.05
C GLU A 61 11.48 9.52 -9.03
N ASP A 62 11.11 9.69 -7.75
CA ASP A 62 12.08 9.71 -6.66
C ASP A 62 12.51 8.29 -6.29
N LEU A 63 13.79 7.98 -6.50
CA LEU A 63 14.39 6.70 -6.18
C LEU A 63 14.35 6.38 -4.69
N SER A 64 14.29 7.39 -3.81
CA SER A 64 14.23 7.22 -2.36
C SER A 64 12.98 6.47 -1.90
N LEU A 65 11.91 6.53 -2.71
CA LEU A 65 10.63 5.88 -2.43
C LEU A 65 10.61 4.40 -2.81
N THR A 66 11.62 3.89 -3.51
CA THR A 66 11.63 2.47 -3.92
C THR A 66 11.73 1.58 -2.68
N GLY A 67 10.82 0.61 -2.58
CA GLY A 67 10.70 -0.30 -1.44
C GLY A 67 9.95 0.30 -0.25
N VAL A 68 9.57 1.57 -0.30
CA VAL A 68 8.70 2.21 0.71
C VAL A 68 7.27 1.76 0.49
N PHE A 69 6.51 1.64 1.57
CA PHE A 69 5.08 1.38 1.50
C PHE A 69 4.35 2.58 0.91
N PHE A 70 3.51 2.34 -0.09
CA PHE A 70 2.78 3.40 -0.79
C PHE A 70 1.93 4.26 0.14
N GLY A 71 1.39 3.68 1.23
CA GLY A 71 0.65 4.44 2.23
C GLY A 71 1.49 5.45 3.03
N GLU A 72 2.80 5.26 3.12
CA GLU A 72 3.69 6.23 3.77
C GLU A 72 3.99 7.43 2.86
N ALA A 73 4.10 7.18 1.55
CA ALA A 73 4.29 8.23 0.55
C ALA A 73 2.99 8.97 0.23
N GLU A 74 1.88 8.25 0.06
CA GLU A 74 0.59 8.75 -0.44
C GLU A 74 -0.57 8.24 0.43
N GLY A 75 -0.56 8.64 1.71
CA GLY A 75 -1.51 8.16 2.73
C GLY A 75 -2.98 8.45 2.44
N ALA A 76 -3.29 9.62 1.84
CA ALA A 76 -4.64 9.97 1.42
C ALA A 76 -5.17 8.99 0.35
N VAL A 77 -4.34 8.68 -0.65
CA VAL A 77 -4.70 7.75 -1.74
C VAL A 77 -4.84 6.33 -1.21
N MET A 78 -3.91 5.86 -0.38
CA MET A 78 -4.01 4.53 0.23
C MET A 78 -5.28 4.39 1.09
N SER A 79 -5.60 5.39 1.92
CA SER A 79 -6.82 5.41 2.73
C SER A 79 -8.07 5.33 1.85
N LYS A 80 -8.08 6.07 0.74
CA LYS A 80 -9.20 6.03 -0.21
C LYS A 80 -9.30 4.65 -0.87
N LEU A 81 -8.20 4.06 -1.32
CA LEU A 81 -8.17 2.72 -1.91
C LEU A 81 -8.68 1.64 -0.95
N VAL A 82 -8.36 1.75 0.34
CA VAL A 82 -8.89 0.85 1.38
C VAL A 82 -10.40 1.08 1.56
N SER A 83 -10.84 2.33 1.64
CA SER A 83 -12.26 2.66 1.80
C SER A 83 -13.13 2.21 0.62
N MET A 84 -12.57 2.20 -0.59
CA MET A 84 -13.23 1.72 -1.81
C MET A 84 -13.22 0.19 -1.93
N GLY A 85 -12.52 -0.50 -1.03
CA GLY A 85 -12.35 -1.95 -1.05
C GLY A 85 -11.36 -2.44 -2.11
N SER A 86 -10.69 -1.55 -2.85
CA SER A 86 -9.63 -1.94 -3.80
C SER A 86 -8.42 -2.51 -3.06
N PHE A 87 -8.12 -2.01 -1.88
CA PHE A 87 -7.14 -2.61 -0.96
C PHE A 87 -7.81 -3.10 0.31
N LYS A 88 -7.34 -4.24 0.82
CA LYS A 88 -7.73 -4.76 2.13
C LYS A 88 -6.63 -4.51 3.13
N SER A 89 -7.02 -3.91 4.25
CA SER A 89 -6.18 -3.88 5.45
C SER A 89 -6.49 -5.10 6.31
N LEU A 90 -5.45 -5.83 6.69
CA LEU A 90 -5.49 -7.01 7.55
C LEU A 90 -4.59 -6.73 8.76
N ASN A 91 -4.95 -7.24 9.93
CA ASN A 91 -4.13 -7.12 11.13
C ASN A 91 -3.83 -8.50 11.70
N HIS A 92 -2.56 -8.84 11.80
CA HIS A 92 -2.10 -10.10 12.39
C HIS A 92 -1.58 -9.87 13.81
N LYS A 93 -2.11 -10.63 14.77
CA LYS A 93 -1.67 -10.58 16.17
C LYS A 93 -0.54 -11.57 16.39
N PHE A 94 0.58 -11.07 16.91
CA PHE A 94 1.69 -11.90 17.35
C PHE A 94 2.07 -11.53 18.78
N ASN A 95 2.50 -12.54 19.53
CA ASN A 95 3.17 -12.32 20.81
C ASN A 95 4.65 -12.06 20.51
N ASP A 96 5.14 -10.91 20.95
CA ASP A 96 6.48 -10.43 20.71
C ASP A 96 7.15 -10.04 22.05
N PHE A 97 8.43 -9.71 21.99
CA PHE A 97 9.21 -9.27 23.13
C PHE A 97 9.72 -7.85 22.91
N SER A 98 9.44 -6.93 23.84
CA SER A 98 9.85 -5.52 23.75
C SER A 98 10.61 -5.07 25.00
N GLN A 99 11.50 -4.09 24.86
CA GLN A 99 12.23 -3.50 25.99
C GLN A 99 11.36 -2.43 26.66
N ARG A 100 11.09 -2.56 27.97
CA ARG A 100 10.45 -1.49 28.76
C ARG A 100 11.47 -0.72 29.58
N GLY A 101 11.62 0.58 29.29
CA GLY A 101 12.26 1.56 30.16
C GLY A 101 13.77 1.39 30.36
N GLY A 102 14.56 1.34 29.27
CA GLY A 102 16.03 1.39 29.32
C GLY A 102 16.73 0.19 29.97
N LYS A 103 15.99 -0.89 30.24
CA LYS A 103 16.54 -2.15 30.76
C LYS A 103 16.82 -3.09 29.61
N THR A 104 17.94 -3.82 29.67
CA THR A 104 18.31 -4.90 28.73
C THR A 104 17.34 -6.08 28.73
N MET A 105 16.40 -6.12 29.68
CA MET A 105 15.44 -7.21 29.84
C MET A 105 14.22 -7.01 28.94
N LEU A 106 14.02 -7.96 28.03
CA LEU A 106 12.84 -8.04 27.18
C LEU A 106 11.63 -8.55 27.96
N VAL A 107 10.46 -7.95 27.75
CA VAL A 107 9.20 -8.39 28.33
C VAL A 107 8.21 -8.80 27.22
N PRO A 108 7.39 -9.85 27.42
CA PRO A 108 6.35 -10.21 26.48
C PRO A 108 5.32 -9.08 26.29
N CYS A 109 4.92 -8.86 25.05
CA CYS A 109 3.85 -7.93 24.66
C CYS A 109 3.15 -8.45 23.40
N ASP A 110 1.85 -8.24 23.31
CA ASP A 110 1.10 -8.56 22.09
C ASP A 110 1.17 -7.37 21.12
N LYS A 111 1.48 -7.64 19.86
CA LYS A 111 1.55 -6.62 18.79
C LYS A 111 0.63 -6.99 17.63
N GLU A 112 -0.01 -5.97 17.06
CA GLU A 112 -0.76 -6.06 15.81
C GLU A 112 0.13 -5.59 14.65
N TYR A 113 0.28 -6.44 13.66
CA TYR A 113 1.05 -6.18 12.45
C TYR A 113 0.06 -5.94 11.30
N PRO A 114 -0.09 -4.69 10.84
CA PRO A 114 -0.90 -4.38 9.68
C PRO A 114 -0.27 -4.97 8.41
N ALA A 115 -1.13 -5.43 7.50
CA ALA A 115 -0.76 -5.93 6.19
C ALA A 115 -1.79 -5.47 5.18
N PHE A 116 -1.31 -5.08 3.99
CA PHE A 116 -2.15 -4.61 2.92
C PHE A 116 -2.07 -5.55 1.72
N VAL A 117 -3.21 -5.76 1.08
CA VAL A 117 -3.28 -6.56 -0.14
C VAL A 117 -4.33 -5.99 -1.08
N SER A 118 -3.98 -5.84 -2.35
CA SER A 118 -4.92 -5.45 -3.40
C SER A 118 -5.96 -6.55 -3.63
N GLU A 119 -7.20 -6.18 -3.94
CA GLU A 119 -8.18 -7.14 -4.44
C GLU A 119 -7.81 -7.66 -5.83
N ARG A 120 -8.09 -8.94 -6.07
CA ARG A 120 -7.70 -9.64 -7.32
C ARG A 120 -8.40 -9.15 -8.59
N THR A 121 -9.27 -8.14 -8.51
CA THR A 121 -10.16 -7.72 -9.61
C THR A 121 -10.09 -6.24 -9.96
N ILE A 122 -9.10 -5.50 -9.46
CA ILE A 122 -8.92 -4.08 -9.83
C ILE A 122 -8.54 -4.02 -11.32
N LYS A 123 -9.51 -3.76 -12.21
CA LYS A 123 -9.23 -3.55 -13.64
C LYS A 123 -8.74 -2.12 -13.88
N GLU A 124 -9.50 -1.17 -13.37
CA GLU A 124 -9.19 0.25 -13.31
C GLU A 124 -10.05 0.85 -12.18
N THR A 125 -9.49 1.73 -11.38
CA THR A 125 -10.24 2.48 -10.38
C THR A 125 -9.79 3.92 -10.42
N VAL A 126 -10.76 4.82 -10.62
CA VAL A 126 -10.56 6.26 -10.55
C VAL A 126 -11.13 6.74 -9.22
N GLY A 127 -10.37 7.56 -8.50
CA GLY A 127 -10.78 8.11 -7.23
C GLY A 127 -10.49 9.59 -7.15
N ASN A 128 -11.40 10.30 -6.49
CA ASN A 128 -11.24 11.71 -6.13
C ASN A 128 -11.30 11.80 -4.60
N ILE A 129 -10.40 12.60 -4.04
CA ILE A 129 -10.26 12.85 -2.60
C ILE A 129 -10.52 14.34 -2.40
N ASP A 130 -11.50 14.65 -1.56
CA ASP A 130 -11.81 16.02 -1.16
C ASP A 130 -10.92 16.39 0.04
N CYS A 131 -10.05 17.37 -0.15
CA CYS A 131 -9.08 17.85 0.85
C CYS A 131 -9.46 19.23 1.39
N GLU A 132 -10.76 19.55 1.41
CA GLU A 132 -11.40 20.82 1.82
C GLU A 132 -11.09 22.02 0.90
N SER A 133 -9.83 22.20 0.47
CA SER A 133 -9.39 23.29 -0.41
C SER A 133 -9.32 22.92 -1.89
N CYS A 134 -9.12 21.64 -2.20
CA CYS A 134 -8.96 21.12 -3.55
C CYS A 134 -9.34 19.65 -3.63
N VAL A 135 -9.42 19.13 -4.85
CA VAL A 135 -9.72 17.73 -5.12
C VAL A 135 -8.46 17.05 -5.66
N LYS A 136 -7.96 16.05 -4.95
CA LYS A 136 -6.85 15.21 -5.42
C LYS A 136 -7.39 14.00 -6.16
N SER A 137 -7.04 13.88 -7.43
CA SER A 137 -7.51 12.82 -8.32
C SER A 137 -6.43 11.77 -8.51
N PHE A 138 -6.83 10.50 -8.59
CA PHE A 138 -5.91 9.40 -8.89
C PHE A 138 -6.57 8.33 -9.75
N VAL A 139 -5.72 7.57 -10.45
CA VAL A 139 -6.09 6.40 -11.22
C VAL A 139 -5.16 5.26 -10.83
N ILE A 140 -5.73 4.09 -10.55
CA ILE A 140 -4.97 2.84 -10.39
C ILE A 140 -5.42 1.82 -11.44
N GLN A 141 -4.45 1.18 -12.09
CA GLN A 141 -4.67 0.17 -13.13
C GLN A 141 -3.76 -1.04 -12.92
N GLN A 142 -4.28 -2.24 -13.14
CA GLN A 142 -3.47 -3.45 -13.11
C GLN A 142 -2.64 -3.58 -14.39
N ILE A 143 -1.38 -3.97 -14.25
CA ILE A 143 -0.55 -4.35 -15.38
C ILE A 143 -0.94 -5.77 -15.85
N PRO A 144 -1.32 -5.94 -17.13
CA PRO A 144 -1.73 -7.25 -17.65
C PRO A 144 -0.67 -8.33 -17.42
N SER A 145 -1.14 -9.53 -17.07
CA SER A 145 -0.28 -10.71 -16.82
C SER A 145 0.75 -10.52 -15.70
N SER A 146 0.51 -9.56 -14.79
CA SER A 146 1.37 -9.25 -13.65
C SER A 146 0.54 -9.02 -12.38
N ASN A 147 1.21 -9.07 -11.23
CA ASN A 147 0.68 -8.66 -9.93
C ASN A 147 0.96 -7.18 -9.61
N LEU A 148 1.49 -6.42 -10.58
CA LEU A 148 1.83 -5.02 -10.42
C LEU A 148 0.67 -4.10 -10.82
N PHE A 149 0.63 -2.91 -10.22
CA PHE A 149 -0.34 -1.85 -10.49
C PHE A 149 0.37 -0.54 -10.78
N MET A 150 -0.09 0.18 -11.80
CA MET A 150 0.31 1.56 -12.04
C MET A 150 -0.66 2.50 -11.33
N VAL A 151 -0.11 3.41 -10.52
CA VAL A 151 -0.87 4.46 -9.85
C VAL A 151 -0.42 5.81 -10.40
N VAL A 152 -1.37 6.62 -10.82
CA VAL A 152 -1.14 7.96 -11.34
C VAL A 152 -1.94 8.95 -10.52
N ILE A 153 -1.27 9.97 -10.02
CA ILE A 153 -1.81 10.91 -9.04
C ILE A 153 -1.59 12.33 -9.54
N ASP A 154 -2.64 13.14 -9.47
CA ASP A 154 -2.53 14.58 -9.65
C ASP A 154 -1.92 15.20 -8.38
N ASN A 155 -0.73 15.79 -8.51
CA ASN A 155 0.02 16.37 -7.40
C ASN A 155 -0.16 17.89 -7.27
N THR A 156 -1.15 18.48 -7.95
CA THR A 156 -1.50 19.91 -7.80
C THR A 156 -2.17 20.24 -6.47
N CYS A 157 -2.62 19.22 -5.74
CA CYS A 157 -3.34 19.34 -4.47
C CYS A 157 -2.57 18.64 -3.34
N ASP A 158 -2.32 19.36 -2.26
CA ASP A 158 -1.73 18.82 -1.03
C ASP A 158 -2.84 18.31 -0.09
N CYS A 159 -2.73 17.05 0.32
CA CYS A 159 -3.68 16.36 1.19
C CYS A 159 -2.98 15.76 2.42
N SER A 160 -1.94 16.45 2.91
CA SER A 160 -1.12 16.00 4.05
C SER A 160 -1.91 15.81 5.35
N ASP A 161 -3.10 16.41 5.49
CA ASP A 161 -3.96 16.27 6.68
C ASP A 161 -4.44 14.83 6.94
N PHE A 162 -4.48 13.99 5.91
CA PHE A 162 -4.83 12.57 6.07
C PHE A 162 -3.73 11.77 6.80
N GLY A 163 -2.50 12.29 6.85
CA GLY A 163 -1.34 11.60 7.41
C GLY A 163 -0.92 10.34 6.64
N PRO A 164 0.24 9.76 6.98
CA PRO A 164 0.69 8.51 6.37
C PRO A 164 -0.09 7.31 6.92
N VAL A 165 -0.34 6.33 6.07
CA VAL A 165 -0.77 4.98 6.46
C VAL A 165 0.48 4.13 6.61
N THR A 166 0.81 3.72 7.83
CA THR A 166 2.05 2.98 8.12
C THR A 166 1.80 1.48 8.23
N MET A 167 2.88 0.70 8.08
CA MET A 167 2.87 -0.74 8.41
C MET A 167 3.52 -1.05 9.77
N ASP A 168 3.73 -0.04 10.62
CA ASP A 168 4.39 -0.20 11.90
C ASP A 168 3.55 -1.06 12.86
N PRO A 169 4.18 -1.95 13.64
CA PRO A 169 3.46 -2.79 14.57
C PRO A 169 2.94 -2.00 15.78
N ILE A 170 1.71 -2.27 16.18
CA ILE A 170 1.02 -1.58 17.28
C ILE A 170 1.01 -2.48 18.52
N GLU A 171 1.60 -2.03 19.64
CA GLU A 171 1.52 -2.75 20.92
C GLU A 171 0.08 -2.68 21.48
N ILE A 172 -0.50 -3.85 21.74
CA ILE A 172 -1.84 -3.95 22.34
C ILE A 172 -1.71 -3.68 23.84
N MET A 173 -2.24 -2.53 24.28
CA MET A 173 -2.45 -2.27 25.70
C MET A 173 -3.78 -2.88 26.15
N TYR A 174 -3.72 -4.00 26.88
CA TYR A 174 -4.89 -4.53 27.56
C TYR A 174 -5.31 -3.59 28.69
N ILE A 175 -6.23 -2.66 28.39
CA ILE A 175 -6.97 -1.96 29.43
C ILE A 175 -7.78 -3.04 30.16
N LEU A 176 -7.45 -3.34 31.42
CA LEU A 176 -8.23 -4.23 32.28
C LEU A 176 -9.61 -3.62 32.53
N ASN A 177 -10.51 -3.65 31.54
CA ASN A 177 -11.95 -3.49 31.74
C ASN A 177 -12.55 -4.82 32.24
N LYS A 178 -11.90 -5.43 33.23
CA LYS A 178 -12.43 -6.54 34.04
C LYS A 178 -12.70 -6.01 35.45
N LYS A 179 -13.57 -4.99 35.55
CA LYS A 179 -14.17 -4.60 36.83
C LYS A 179 -15.69 -4.82 36.91
N THR A 180 -16.31 -5.51 35.95
CA THR A 180 -17.78 -5.56 35.88
C THR A 180 -18.40 -6.93 35.56
N VAL A 181 -17.70 -8.05 35.74
CA VAL A 181 -18.31 -9.40 35.53
C VAL A 181 -18.08 -10.39 36.68
N PHE A 182 -17.26 -10.08 37.69
CA PHE A 182 -16.99 -11.00 38.82
C PHE A 182 -17.52 -10.55 40.19
N LEU A 183 -18.34 -9.50 40.26
CA LEU A 183 -19.06 -9.12 41.50
C LEU A 183 -20.58 -9.36 41.45
N ASP A 184 -21.10 -10.06 40.43
CA ASP A 184 -22.53 -10.46 40.35
C ASP A 184 -22.71 -11.99 40.34
N LYS A 185 -21.86 -12.72 41.07
CA LYS A 185 -22.17 -14.10 41.50
C LYS A 185 -21.88 -14.30 42.98
N SER A 186 -22.53 -13.47 43.79
CA SER A 186 -22.91 -13.83 45.16
C SER A 186 -24.30 -14.47 45.10
N SER A 187 -24.36 -15.79 45.25
CA SER A 187 -25.53 -16.53 45.72
C SER A 187 -25.02 -17.75 46.49
#